data_AF-A0A8T5SY11-F1
#
_entry.id   AF-A0A8T5SY11-F1
#
_cell.length_a   1.000
_cell.length_b   1.000
_cell.length_c   1.000
_cell.angle_alpha   90.00
_cell.angle_beta   90.00
_cell.angle_gamma   90.00
#
_symmetry.space_group_name_H-M   'P 1'
#
loop_
_entity.id
_entity.type
_entity.pdbx_description
1 polymer ?
#
loop_
_entity_poly.entity_id
_entity_poly.type
_entity_poly.pdbx_seq_one_letter_code
_entity_poly.pdbx_strand_id
1 'polypeptide(L)'
;MNDEKRIVENLVKQFESSWLMLRQCIVNVPDEKWDDGVKKIDKPWSESKGENIWYYSDRVYHIIQTVEYYTNDDPKTMKWGGRIGGIEWRKESPEVTASRIKKDDMLEYIEETEKKLRNKLMSFSANDLFEVDGFSEWQESRLAKFLYTMRHSMWHIGELSRAHREYDCKRISWQ
;
A
#
# COMPACT_ATOMS: atom_id res chain seq x y z
N MET A 1 -15.92 18.25 22.15
CA MET A 1 -14.84 17.45 21.52
C MET A 1 -13.81 18.46 21.06
N ASN A 2 -12.55 18.35 21.49
CA ASN A 2 -11.51 19.29 21.08
C ASN A 2 -11.27 19.11 19.56
N ASP A 3 -11.46 20.15 18.75
CA ASP A 3 -11.43 20.05 17.29
C ASP A 3 -10.08 19.51 16.78
N GLU A 4 -9.01 19.65 17.57
CA GLU A 4 -7.68 19.12 17.30
C GLU A 4 -7.64 17.60 17.09
N LYS A 5 -8.40 16.81 17.86
CA LYS A 5 -8.41 15.35 17.69
C LYS A 5 -9.18 14.89 16.46
N ARG A 6 -10.06 15.74 15.93
CA ARG A 6 -10.94 15.35 14.81
C ARG A 6 -10.17 15.14 13.52
N ILE A 7 -9.10 15.88 13.27
CA ILE A 7 -8.30 15.71 12.03
C ILE A 7 -7.62 14.34 12.02
N VAL A 8 -6.94 13.99 13.11
CA VAL A 8 -6.29 12.68 13.29
C VAL A 8 -7.29 11.55 13.17
N GLU A 9 -8.42 11.64 13.88
CA GLU A 9 -9.48 10.62 13.82
C GLU A 9 -10.06 10.46 12.41
N ASN A 10 -10.24 11.55 11.66
CA ASN A 10 -10.72 11.47 10.28
C ASN A 10 -9.68 10.87 9.34
N LEU A 11 -8.39 11.19 9.50
CA LEU A 11 -7.31 10.54 8.73
C LEU A 11 -7.32 9.03 8.97
N VAL A 12 -7.39 8.60 10.23
CA VAL A 12 -7.48 7.17 10.58
C VAL A 12 -8.68 6.53 9.88
N LYS A 13 -9.87 7.13 9.98
CA LYS A 13 -11.09 6.59 9.32
C LYS A 13 -10.94 6.49 7.80
N GLN A 14 -10.31 7.45 7.15
CA GLN A 14 -10.12 7.40 5.70
C GLN A 14 -9.16 6.27 5.29
N PHE A 15 -8.10 6.04 6.06
CA PHE A 15 -7.25 4.87 5.86
C PHE A 15 -8.03 3.56 6.08
N GLU A 16 -8.80 3.46 7.17
CA GLU A 16 -9.62 2.27 7.48
C GLU A 16 -10.62 1.96 6.35
N SER A 17 -11.34 2.95 5.82
CA SER A 17 -12.21 2.78 4.65
C SER A 17 -11.42 2.27 3.43
N SER A 18 -10.21 2.80 3.18
CA SER A 18 -9.36 2.32 2.07
C SER A 18 -8.88 0.87 2.28
N TRP A 19 -8.57 0.48 3.52
CA TRP A 19 -8.16 -0.89 3.85
C TRP A 19 -9.30 -1.89 3.71
N LEU A 20 -10.52 -1.49 4.06
CA LEU A 20 -11.71 -2.31 3.81
C LEU A 20 -11.91 -2.56 2.32
N MET A 21 -11.67 -1.56 1.46
CA MET A 21 -11.69 -1.76 0.01
C MET A 21 -10.55 -2.68 -0.46
N LEU A 22 -9.34 -2.54 0.09
CA LEU A 22 -8.22 -3.45 -0.25
C LEU A 22 -8.50 -4.89 0.18
N ARG A 23 -9.06 -5.12 1.37
CA ARG A 23 -9.48 -6.45 1.82
C ARG A 23 -10.52 -7.05 0.89
N GLN A 24 -11.50 -6.25 0.43
CA GLN A 24 -12.46 -6.70 -0.58
C GLN A 24 -11.79 -7.09 -1.90
N CYS A 25 -10.77 -6.35 -2.34
CA CYS A 25 -9.96 -6.72 -3.50
C CYS A 25 -9.34 -8.12 -3.30
N ILE A 26 -8.64 -8.34 -2.19
CA ILE A 26 -7.96 -9.60 -1.88
C ILE A 26 -8.93 -10.78 -1.74
N VAL A 27 -10.06 -10.59 -1.07
CA VAL A 27 -11.04 -11.67 -0.82
C VAL A 27 -11.82 -12.02 -2.08
N ASN A 28 -12.18 -11.03 -2.91
CA ASN A 28 -13.06 -11.27 -4.05
C ASN A 28 -12.32 -11.71 -5.32
N VAL A 29 -10.99 -11.62 -5.38
CA VAL A 29 -10.21 -12.11 -6.53
C VAL A 29 -10.04 -13.64 -6.45
N PRO A 30 -10.32 -14.41 -7.53
CA PRO A 30 -10.03 -15.84 -7.58
C PRO A 30 -8.54 -16.14 -7.48
N ASP A 31 -8.17 -17.31 -6.96
CA ASP A 31 -6.76 -17.68 -6.76
C ASP A 31 -6.01 -17.80 -8.10
N GLU A 32 -6.67 -18.26 -9.15
CA GLU A 32 -6.11 -18.33 -10.51
C GLU A 32 -5.83 -16.95 -11.13
N LYS A 33 -6.37 -15.87 -10.53
CA LYS A 33 -6.15 -14.47 -10.93
C LYS A 33 -5.21 -13.71 -10.01
N TRP A 34 -4.77 -14.32 -8.91
CA TRP A 34 -3.90 -13.68 -7.93
C TRP A 34 -2.57 -13.20 -8.51
N ASP A 35 -1.99 -14.01 -9.38
CA ASP A 35 -0.75 -13.71 -10.10
C ASP A 35 -1.03 -13.47 -11.60
N ASP A 36 -2.17 -12.85 -11.92
CA ASP A 36 -2.43 -12.35 -13.28
C ASP A 36 -1.83 -10.94 -13.43
N GLY A 37 -1.13 -10.71 -14.54
CA GLY A 37 -0.23 -9.58 -14.71
C GLY A 37 -0.50 -8.76 -15.96
N VAL A 38 -0.38 -7.43 -15.85
CA VAL A 38 -0.50 -6.54 -17.01
C VAL A 38 0.88 -6.35 -17.64
N LYS A 39 1.06 -6.85 -18.87
CA LYS A 39 2.35 -6.97 -19.59
C LYS A 39 3.09 -5.67 -19.92
N LYS A 40 2.53 -4.50 -19.64
CA LYS A 40 3.15 -3.22 -19.98
C LYS A 40 3.02 -2.21 -18.85
N ILE A 41 4.02 -2.14 -17.99
CA ILE A 41 4.25 -0.96 -17.17
C ILE A 41 5.67 -0.50 -17.45
N ASP A 42 5.83 0.71 -17.98
CA ASP A 42 7.16 1.27 -18.21
C ASP A 42 7.84 1.52 -16.85
N LYS A 43 8.74 0.63 -16.40
CA LYS A 43 9.60 0.84 -15.23
C LYS A 43 10.99 1.26 -15.71
N PRO A 44 11.28 2.57 -15.84
CA PRO A 44 12.61 3.04 -16.25
C PRO A 44 13.73 2.72 -15.24
N TRP A 45 13.40 2.16 -14.07
CA TRP A 45 14.34 1.84 -12.99
C TRP A 45 14.70 0.35 -12.86
N SER A 46 14.18 -0.54 -13.70
CA SER A 46 14.48 -1.98 -13.64
C SER A 46 15.79 -2.32 -14.37
N GLU A 47 16.70 -3.08 -13.75
CA GLU A 47 17.96 -3.55 -14.36
C GLU A 47 17.79 -4.92 -15.04
N SER A 48 16.75 -5.68 -14.68
CA SER A 48 16.42 -6.96 -15.30
C SER A 48 15.85 -6.77 -16.72
N LYS A 49 16.39 -7.50 -17.71
CA LYS A 49 15.84 -7.53 -19.07
C LYS A 49 14.56 -8.38 -19.11
N GLY A 50 13.40 -7.80 -19.43
CA GLY A 50 12.12 -8.51 -19.55
C GLY A 50 10.91 -7.59 -19.74
N GLU A 51 9.73 -8.17 -19.96
CA GLU A 51 8.48 -7.42 -19.88
C GLU A 51 8.29 -6.95 -18.42
N ASN A 52 8.07 -5.65 -18.23
CA ASN A 52 7.76 -5.11 -16.92
C ASN A 52 6.29 -5.39 -16.60
N ILE A 53 6.06 -6.55 -15.98
CA ILE A 53 4.74 -6.98 -15.52
C ILE A 53 4.57 -6.51 -14.06
N TRP A 54 3.43 -5.91 -13.74
CA TRP A 54 2.95 -5.92 -12.35
C TRP A 54 1.81 -6.90 -12.24
N TYR A 55 2.01 -7.87 -11.37
CA TYR A 55 0.99 -8.83 -10.99
C TYR A 55 -0.05 -8.17 -10.07
N TYR A 56 -1.22 -8.80 -9.99
CA TYR A 56 -2.26 -8.37 -9.05
C TYR A 56 -1.73 -8.45 -7.60
N SER A 57 -1.04 -9.54 -7.25
CA SER A 57 -0.35 -9.76 -5.98
C SER A 57 0.70 -8.67 -5.68
N ASP A 58 1.53 -8.29 -6.66
CA ASP A 58 2.51 -7.20 -6.53
C ASP A 58 1.84 -5.88 -6.14
N ARG A 59 0.72 -5.54 -6.78
CA ARG A 59 -0.02 -4.31 -6.47
C ARG A 59 -0.55 -4.33 -5.05
N VAL A 60 -1.13 -5.44 -4.61
CA VAL A 60 -1.61 -5.61 -3.23
C VAL A 60 -0.46 -5.38 -2.25
N TYR A 61 0.65 -6.09 -2.45
CA TYR A 61 1.82 -5.97 -1.59
C TYR A 61 2.41 -4.56 -1.59
N HIS A 62 2.52 -3.93 -2.76
CA HIS A 62 3.02 -2.56 -2.93
C HIS A 62 2.20 -1.54 -2.15
N ILE A 63 0.86 -1.66 -2.17
CA ILE A 63 -0.01 -0.80 -1.37
C ILE A 63 0.34 -0.92 0.11
N ILE A 64 0.35 -2.15 0.64
CA ILE A 64 0.57 -2.40 2.08
C ILE A 64 1.96 -1.93 2.50
N GLN A 65 2.98 -2.31 1.72
CA GLN A 65 4.37 -1.97 1.97
C GLN A 65 4.61 -0.45 1.91
N THR A 66 3.97 0.26 0.98
CA THR A 66 4.06 1.72 0.91
C THR A 66 3.49 2.38 2.15
N VAL A 67 2.37 1.87 2.69
CA VAL A 67 1.82 2.43 3.93
C VAL A 67 2.72 2.13 5.12
N GLU A 68 3.29 0.92 5.22
CA GLU A 68 4.28 0.62 6.26
C GLU A 68 5.48 1.58 6.19
N TYR A 69 6.00 1.83 4.99
CA TYR A 69 7.12 2.74 4.74
C TYR A 69 6.87 4.14 5.27
N TYR A 70 5.75 4.76 4.87
CA TYR A 70 5.39 6.11 5.29
C TYR A 70 4.87 6.19 6.74
N THR A 71 4.59 5.05 7.38
CA THR A 71 4.29 5.01 8.82
C THR A 71 5.55 5.26 9.67
N ASN A 72 6.75 5.04 9.13
CA ASN A 72 8.00 5.36 9.81
C ASN A 72 8.28 6.87 9.79
N ASP A 73 9.22 7.30 10.63
CA ASP A 73 9.68 8.70 10.70
C ASP A 73 10.88 8.99 9.80
N ASP A 74 11.60 7.95 9.37
CA ASP A 74 12.78 8.07 8.51
C ASP A 74 12.72 7.03 7.37
N PRO A 75 12.87 7.44 6.10
CA PRO A 75 12.88 6.56 4.94
C PRO A 75 13.93 5.43 5.00
N LYS A 76 15.02 5.59 5.76
CA LYS A 76 16.11 4.62 5.83
C LYS A 76 15.85 3.46 6.78
N THR A 77 14.80 3.54 7.60
CA THR A 77 14.52 2.54 8.65
C THR A 77 13.90 1.25 8.12
N MET A 78 13.26 1.30 6.96
CA MET A 78 12.56 0.16 6.40
C MET A 78 13.41 -0.58 5.37
N LYS A 79 13.42 -1.91 5.49
CA LYS A 79 13.94 -2.80 4.45
C LYS A 79 12.83 -3.21 3.49
N TRP A 80 12.81 -2.61 2.30
CA TRP A 80 11.91 -3.01 1.21
C TRP A 80 12.03 -4.51 0.91
N GLY A 81 10.88 -5.15 0.68
CA GLY A 81 10.80 -6.59 0.42
C GLY A 81 10.96 -7.49 1.65
N GLY A 82 11.25 -6.95 2.84
CA GLY A 82 11.60 -7.74 4.03
C GLY A 82 10.60 -8.82 4.40
N ARG A 83 9.29 -8.55 4.28
CA ARG A 83 8.22 -9.50 4.65
C ARG A 83 8.23 -10.78 3.82
N ILE A 84 8.62 -10.71 2.56
CA ILE A 84 8.64 -11.89 1.67
C ILE A 84 10.05 -12.46 1.47
N GLY A 85 10.94 -12.26 2.45
CA GLY A 85 12.31 -12.79 2.44
C GLY A 85 13.37 -11.83 1.91
N GLY A 86 13.01 -10.56 1.68
CA GLY A 86 13.84 -9.61 0.96
C GLY A 86 13.62 -9.71 -0.55
N ILE A 87 13.61 -8.57 -1.22
CA ILE A 87 13.47 -8.51 -2.68
C ILE A 87 14.53 -7.58 -3.21
N GLU A 88 15.33 -8.06 -4.16
CA GLU A 88 16.10 -7.17 -5.02
C GLU A 88 15.26 -6.86 -6.27
N TRP A 89 14.34 -5.91 -6.13
CA TRP A 89 13.35 -5.55 -7.18
C TRP A 89 13.97 -5.18 -8.53
N ARG A 90 15.26 -4.87 -8.55
CA ARG A 90 16.03 -4.55 -9.76
C ARG A 90 16.61 -5.77 -10.45
N LYS A 91 16.82 -6.88 -9.74
CA LYS A 91 17.53 -8.07 -10.21
C LYS A 91 16.64 -9.29 -10.36
N GLU A 92 15.58 -9.40 -9.56
CA GLU A 92 14.65 -10.53 -9.61
C GLU A 92 13.58 -10.32 -10.69
N SER A 93 13.14 -11.41 -11.32
CA SER A 93 12.04 -11.31 -12.28
C SER A 93 10.71 -11.03 -11.57
N PRO A 94 9.75 -10.36 -12.22
CA PRO A 94 8.42 -10.13 -11.68
C PRO A 94 7.73 -11.42 -11.21
N GLU A 95 7.85 -12.52 -11.96
CA GLU A 95 7.24 -13.82 -11.66
C GLU A 95 7.75 -14.40 -10.34
N VAL A 96 9.07 -14.33 -10.13
CA VAL A 96 9.70 -14.82 -8.89
C VAL A 96 9.18 -14.04 -7.71
N THR A 97 9.03 -12.71 -7.86
CA THR A 97 8.55 -11.86 -6.78
C THR A 97 7.08 -12.15 -6.45
N ALA A 98 6.21 -12.20 -7.46
CA ALA A 98 4.79 -12.52 -7.32
C ALA A 98 4.57 -13.87 -6.63
N SER A 99 5.35 -14.89 -7.01
CA SER A 99 5.24 -16.24 -6.43
C SER A 99 5.43 -16.31 -4.91
N ARG A 100 6.11 -15.32 -4.31
CA ARG A 100 6.36 -15.23 -2.87
C ARG A 100 5.27 -14.46 -2.12
N ILE A 101 4.38 -13.76 -2.82
CA ILE A 101 3.31 -12.97 -2.22
C ILE A 101 2.08 -13.86 -2.08
N LYS A 102 1.79 -14.32 -0.86
CA LYS A 102 0.62 -15.17 -0.60
C LYS A 102 -0.59 -14.36 -0.14
N LYS A 103 -1.78 -14.77 -0.55
CA LYS A 103 -3.04 -14.05 -0.26
C LYS A 103 -3.27 -13.91 1.25
N ASP A 104 -3.15 -15.01 2.00
CA ASP A 104 -3.35 -15.02 3.45
C ASP A 104 -2.33 -14.14 4.17
N ASP A 105 -1.05 -14.23 3.78
CA ASP A 105 0.01 -13.37 4.31
C ASP A 105 -0.28 -11.88 4.10
N MET A 106 -0.96 -11.51 3.01
CA MET A 106 -1.35 -10.11 2.76
C MET A 106 -2.49 -9.64 3.66
N LEU A 107 -3.43 -10.51 4.02
CA LEU A 107 -4.48 -10.16 4.98
C LEU A 107 -3.87 -9.89 6.36
N GLU A 108 -2.97 -10.75 6.81
CA GLU A 108 -2.20 -10.53 8.05
C GLU A 108 -1.37 -9.24 7.99
N TYR A 109 -0.74 -8.98 6.85
CA TYR A 109 0.09 -7.78 6.66
C TYR A 109 -0.74 -6.49 6.76
N ILE A 110 -1.96 -6.48 6.21
CA ILE A 110 -2.86 -5.33 6.35
C ILE A 110 -3.18 -5.11 7.83
N GLU A 111 -3.52 -6.15 8.59
CA GLU A 111 -3.88 -6.01 10.00
C GLU A 111 -2.74 -5.42 10.84
N GLU A 112 -1.52 -5.91 10.65
CA GLU A 112 -0.33 -5.40 11.32
C GLU A 112 -0.04 -3.94 10.95
N THR A 113 -0.10 -3.63 9.65
CA THR A 113 0.20 -2.30 9.12
C THR A 113 -0.86 -1.28 9.54
N GLU A 114 -2.13 -1.65 9.49
CA GLU A 114 -3.25 -0.83 9.94
C GLU A 114 -3.12 -0.51 11.43
N LYS A 115 -2.80 -1.51 12.26
CA LYS A 115 -2.56 -1.30 13.70
C LYS A 115 -1.38 -0.36 13.94
N LYS A 116 -0.27 -0.54 13.22
CA LYS A 116 0.92 0.31 13.32
C LYS A 116 0.58 1.76 12.93
N LEU A 117 -0.08 1.95 11.79
CA LEU A 117 -0.51 3.25 11.29
C LEU A 117 -1.48 3.93 12.26
N ARG A 118 -2.50 3.22 12.74
CA ARG A 118 -3.48 3.74 13.70
C ARG A 118 -2.78 4.21 14.97
N ASN A 119 -1.92 3.38 15.56
CA ASN A 119 -1.17 3.76 16.75
C ASN A 119 -0.28 4.99 16.50
N LYS A 120 0.37 5.05 15.33
CA LYS A 120 1.19 6.20 14.93
C LYS A 120 0.37 7.47 14.82
N LEU A 121 -0.70 7.46 14.03
CA LEU A 121 -1.57 8.63 13.84
C LEU A 121 -2.18 9.09 15.17
N MET A 122 -2.68 8.17 15.98
CA MET A 122 -3.29 8.48 17.29
C MET A 122 -2.29 9.00 18.32
N SER A 123 -0.97 8.85 18.09
CA SER A 123 0.06 9.44 18.93
C SER A 123 0.28 10.94 18.68
N PHE A 124 -0.18 11.45 17.54
CA PHE A 124 -0.03 12.85 17.16
C PHE A 124 -1.14 13.73 17.74
N SER A 125 -0.76 14.93 18.14
CA SER A 125 -1.67 16.09 18.23
C SER A 125 -1.94 16.67 16.83
N ALA A 126 -2.89 17.60 16.73
CA ALA A 126 -3.13 18.32 15.47
C ALA A 126 -1.89 19.09 15.01
N ASN A 127 -1.17 19.73 15.93
CA ASN A 127 0.03 20.51 15.60
C ASN A 127 1.15 19.62 15.10
N ASP A 128 1.31 18.42 15.67
CA ASP A 128 2.33 17.47 15.21
C ASP A 128 2.17 17.06 13.74
N LEU A 129 0.95 17.15 13.18
CA LEU A 129 0.69 16.85 11.78
C LEU A 129 1.32 17.90 10.84
N PHE A 130 1.52 19.13 11.30
CA PHE A 130 2.10 20.22 10.49
C PHE A 130 3.63 20.28 10.58
N GLU A 131 4.23 19.51 11.50
CA GLU A 131 5.67 19.38 11.63
C GLU A 131 6.27 18.50 10.52
N VAL A 132 7.58 18.60 10.34
CA VAL A 132 8.37 17.78 9.42
C VAL A 132 8.91 16.51 10.08
N ASP A 133 9.32 15.54 9.26
CA ASP A 133 10.08 14.36 9.68
C ASP A 133 11.16 14.01 8.63
N GLY A 134 11.74 12.81 8.70
CA GLY A 134 12.79 12.37 7.78
C GLY A 134 12.36 12.27 6.31
N PHE A 135 11.09 12.50 5.98
CA PHE A 135 10.58 12.58 4.62
C PHE A 135 10.53 14.01 4.05
N SER A 136 11.09 15.00 4.76
CA SER A 136 11.02 16.43 4.41
C SER A 136 11.57 16.79 3.02
N GLU A 137 12.42 15.93 2.44
CA GLU A 137 12.91 16.12 1.05
C GLU A 137 11.79 15.93 0.00
N TRP A 138 10.73 15.19 0.32
CA TRP A 138 9.62 14.89 -0.60
C TRP A 138 8.26 15.38 -0.12
N GLN A 139 8.08 15.58 1.19
CA GLN A 139 6.81 15.94 1.80
C GLN A 139 7.00 17.10 2.76
N GLU A 140 6.21 18.16 2.60
CA GLU A 140 6.35 19.40 3.38
C GLU A 140 5.94 19.27 4.85
N SER A 141 5.22 18.20 5.22
CA SER A 141 4.76 17.92 6.58
C SER A 141 4.33 16.46 6.75
N ARG A 142 4.14 16.01 8.00
CA ARG A 142 3.55 14.70 8.30
C ARG A 142 2.15 14.55 7.71
N LEU A 143 1.35 15.62 7.72
CA LEU A 143 0.02 15.65 7.09
C LEU A 143 0.14 15.38 5.58
N ALA A 144 0.99 16.14 4.89
CA ALA A 144 1.21 15.96 3.45
C ALA A 144 1.67 14.53 3.12
N LYS A 145 2.59 13.99 3.94
CA LYS A 145 3.04 12.60 3.85
C LYS A 145 1.88 11.61 3.92
N PHE A 146 1.05 11.66 4.97
CA PHE A 146 -0.07 10.71 5.11
C PHE A 146 -1.17 10.91 4.07
N LEU A 147 -1.45 12.14 3.64
CA LEU A 147 -2.37 12.41 2.53
C LEU A 147 -1.84 11.84 1.21
N TYR A 148 -0.54 11.98 0.94
CA TYR A 148 0.12 11.35 -0.21
C TYR A 148 -0.03 9.83 -0.14
N THR A 149 0.30 9.21 0.99
CA THR A 149 0.19 7.78 1.20
C THR A 149 -1.23 7.27 0.97
N MET A 150 -2.24 7.96 1.50
CA MET A 150 -3.65 7.61 1.30
C MET A 150 -4.07 7.69 -0.18
N ARG A 151 -3.71 8.78 -0.87
CA ARG A 151 -4.01 8.93 -2.31
C ARG A 151 -3.33 7.85 -3.15
N HIS A 152 -2.07 7.52 -2.82
CA HIS A 152 -1.33 6.46 -3.47
C HIS A 152 -2.00 5.09 -3.29
N SER A 153 -2.45 4.76 -2.08
CA SER A 153 -3.23 3.54 -1.83
C SER A 153 -4.53 3.52 -2.66
N MET A 154 -5.29 4.61 -2.64
CA MET A 154 -6.55 4.71 -3.41
C MET A 154 -6.34 4.58 -4.93
N TRP A 155 -5.26 5.14 -5.46
CA TRP A 155 -4.88 5.00 -6.86
C TRP A 155 -4.77 3.52 -7.25
N HIS A 156 -3.95 2.74 -6.52
CA HIS A 156 -3.73 1.34 -6.83
C HIS A 156 -4.95 0.46 -6.49
N ILE A 157 -5.75 0.80 -5.47
CA ILE A 157 -7.05 0.14 -5.24
C ILE A 157 -7.96 0.33 -6.45
N GLY A 158 -7.93 1.50 -7.11
CA GLY A 158 -8.64 1.74 -8.37
C GLY A 158 -8.18 0.81 -9.50
N GLU A 159 -6.87 0.56 -9.61
CA GLU A 159 -6.31 -0.39 -10.57
C GLU A 159 -6.77 -1.83 -10.28
N LEU A 160 -6.79 -2.25 -9.02
CA LEU A 160 -7.32 -3.56 -8.60
C LEU A 160 -8.82 -3.64 -8.89
N SER A 161 -9.60 -2.61 -8.58
CA SER A 161 -11.03 -2.52 -8.89
C SER A 161 -11.31 -2.67 -10.39
N ARG A 162 -10.45 -2.11 -11.26
CA ARG A 162 -10.52 -2.32 -12.71
C ARG A 162 -10.30 -3.79 -13.05
N ALA A 163 -9.26 -4.43 -12.48
CA ALA A 163 -8.99 -5.84 -12.71
C ALA A 163 -10.17 -6.74 -12.32
N HIS A 164 -10.88 -6.44 -11.22
CA HIS A 164 -12.09 -7.18 -10.83
C HIS A 164 -13.18 -7.13 -11.90
N ARG A 165 -13.33 -6.01 -12.61
CA ARG A 165 -14.28 -5.91 -13.73
C ARG A 165 -13.82 -6.73 -14.94
N GLU A 166 -12.53 -6.79 -15.20
CA GLU A 166 -11.95 -7.55 -16.31
C GLU A 166 -12.00 -9.05 -16.08
N TYR A 167 -11.91 -9.47 -14.82
CA TYR A 167 -11.99 -10.87 -14.40
C TYR A 167 -13.42 -11.33 -14.08
N ASP A 168 -14.44 -10.48 -14.31
CA ASP A 168 -15.84 -10.73 -13.95
C ASP A 168 -16.04 -11.17 -12.48
N CYS A 169 -15.24 -10.60 -11.58
CA CYS A 169 -15.27 -10.88 -10.15
C CYS A 169 -16.31 -10.04 -9.43
N LYS A 170 -16.62 -10.43 -8.19
CA LYS A 170 -17.43 -9.60 -7.29
C LYS A 170 -16.78 -8.21 -7.14
N ARG A 171 -17.56 -7.18 -7.48
CA ARG A 171 -17.12 -5.78 -7.42
C ARG A 171 -16.90 -5.35 -5.98
N ILE A 172 -15.89 -4.51 -5.76
CA ILE A 172 -15.68 -3.85 -4.49
C ILE A 172 -16.76 -2.79 -4.26
N SER A 173 -17.17 -2.64 -3.01
CA SER A 173 -18.10 -1.60 -2.57
C SER A 173 -17.32 -0.42 -1.99
N TRP A 174 -17.77 0.80 -2.33
CA TRP A 174 -17.23 2.02 -1.73
C TRP A 174 -17.46 2.01 -0.20
N GLN A 175 -16.51 2.56 0.55
CA GLN A 175 -16.50 2.60 2.02
C GLN A 175 -16.36 4.03 2.55
#